data_AF-A0A6P1ZDZ9-F1
#
_entry.id   AF-A0A6P1ZDZ9-F1
#
_cell.length_a   1.000
_cell.length_b   1.000
_cell.length_c   1.000
_cell.angle_alpha   90.00
_cell.angle_beta   90.00
_cell.angle_gamma   90.00
#
_symmetry.space_group_name_H-M   'P 1'
#
loop_
_entity.id
_entity.type
_entity.pdbx_description
1 polymer ?
#
loop_
_entity_poly.entity_id
_entity_poly.type
_entity_poly.pdbx_seq_one_letter_code
_entity_poly.pdbx_strand_id
1 'polypeptide(L)' 'MAALSRYLKDANFPATRKTIIDLAVENGAPEESLEALAGLPERDYIHMDEVIKEIGSLHK' A
#
# COMPACT_ATOMS: atom_id res chain seq x y z
N MET A 1 -12.56 0.13 -4.38
CA MET A 1 -11.16 -0.04 -4.82
C MET A 1 -10.69 1.20 -5.58
N ALA A 2 -10.52 2.31 -4.85
CA ALA A 2 -9.72 3.42 -5.37
C ALA A 2 -8.33 2.88 -5.73
N ALA A 3 -7.77 3.32 -6.86
CA ALA A 3 -6.47 2.81 -7.32
C ALA A 3 -5.37 3.19 -6.32
N LEU A 4 -5.00 2.27 -5.42
CA LEU A 4 -3.92 2.42 -4.43
C LEU A 4 -2.62 2.93 -5.07
N SER A 5 -2.38 2.53 -6.33
CA SER A 5 -1.30 3.02 -7.17
C SER A 5 -1.22 4.54 -7.26
N ARG A 6 -2.35 5.26 -7.19
CA ARG A 6 -2.37 6.72 -7.28
C ARG A 6 -1.81 7.40 -6.03
N TYR A 7 -2.00 6.77 -4.87
CA TYR A 7 -1.55 7.30 -3.57
C TYR A 7 -0.11 6.87 -3.26
N LEU A 8 0.36 5.80 -3.89
CA LEU A 8 1.70 5.24 -3.68
C LEU A 8 2.68 5.57 -4.81
N LYS A 9 2.27 6.34 -5.83
CA LYS A 9 3.12 6.70 -6.98
C LYS A 9 4.37 7.50 -6.57
N ASP A 10 4.27 8.28 -5.50
CA ASP A 10 5.34 9.13 -4.97
C ASP A 10 6.13 8.42 -3.86
N ALA A 11 5.84 7.15 -3.59
CA ALA A 11 6.55 6.37 -2.59
C ALA A 11 7.99 6.07 -3.06
N ASN A 12 8.96 6.41 -2.21
CA ASN A 12 10.34 6.00 -2.41
C ASN A 12 10.51 4.55 -1.97
N PHE A 13 10.69 3.64 -2.93
CA PHE A 13 11.02 2.25 -2.66
C PHE A 13 12.55 2.05 -2.57
N PRO A 14 13.04 1.11 -1.73
CA PRO A 14 12.27 0.15 -0.91
C PRO A 14 11.58 0.81 0.29
N ALA A 15 10.35 0.38 0.56
CA ALA A 15 9.52 0.92 1.64
C ALA A 15 8.96 -0.20 2.51
N THR A 16 8.95 0.02 3.83
CA THR A 16 8.31 -0.90 4.76
C THR A 16 6.79 -0.76 4.68
N ARG A 17 6.05 -1.80 5.10
CA ARG A 17 4.58 -1.72 5.29
C ARG A 17 4.16 -0.44 6.03
N LYS A 18 4.86 -0.10 7.10
CA LYS A 18 4.56 1.09 7.90
C LYS A 18 4.74 2.38 7.09
N THR A 19 5.84 2.49 6.34
CA THR A 19 6.10 3.63 5.44
C THR A 19 5.02 3.75 4.36
N ILE A 20 4.57 2.63 3.80
CA ILE A 20 3.52 2.59 2.78
C ILE A 20 2.17 3.07 3.36
N ILE A 21 1.84 2.63 4.59
CA ILE A 21 0.63 3.09 5.30
C ILE A 21 0.72 4.59 5.56
N ASP A 22 1.85 5.08 6.07
CA ASP A 22 2.06 6.52 6.33
C ASP A 22 1.86 7.35 5.06
N LEU A 23 2.52 6.95 3.96
CA LEU A 23 2.37 7.58 2.64
C LEU A 23 0.92 7.55 2.15
N ALA A 24 0.23 6.42 2.30
CA ALA A 24 -1.17 6.31 1.91
C ALA A 24 -2.06 7.26 2.73
N VAL A 25 -1.83 7.36 4.04
CA VAL A 25 -2.53 8.31 4.93
C VAL A 25 -2.26 9.75 4.49
N GLU A 26 -0.99 10.11 4.28
CA GLU A 26 -0.58 11.45 3.83
C GLU A 26 -1.21 11.83 2.48
N ASN A 27 -1.35 10.85 1.59
CA ASN A 27 -1.99 11.02 0.28
C ASN A 27 -3.54 10.99 0.34
N GLY A 28 -4.14 10.87 1.53
CA GLY A 28 -5.59 10.85 1.71
C GLY A 28 -6.23 9.57 1.18
N ALA A 29 -5.55 8.43 1.32
CA ALA A 29 -6.12 7.13 0.98
C ALA A 29 -7.34 6.84 1.89
N PRO A 30 -8.41 6.26 1.33
CA PRO A 30 -9.60 5.89 2.10
C PRO A 30 -9.29 4.78 3.10
N GLU A 31 -10.10 4.68 4.14
CA GLU A 31 -9.96 3.68 5.20
C GLU A 31 -9.89 2.25 4.65
N GLU A 32 -10.72 1.92 3.64
CA GLU A 32 -10.69 0.61 2.95
C GLU A 32 -9.28 0.23 2.44
N SER A 33 -8.53 1.23 1.99
CA SER A 33 -7.18 1.06 1.45
C SER A 33 -6.16 0.93 2.56
N LEU A 34 -6.33 1.69 3.65
CA LEU A 34 -5.46 1.61 4.84
C LEU A 34 -5.61 0.26 5.55
N GLU A 35 -6.84 -0.24 5.69
CA GLU A 35 -7.11 -1.56 6.27
C GLU A 35 -6.47 -2.67 5.44
N ALA A 36 -6.58 -2.58 4.11
CA ALA A 36 -5.93 -3.53 3.23
C ALA A 36 -4.39 -3.49 3.39
N LEU A 37 -3.79 -2.30 3.48
CA LEU A 37 -2.36 -2.12 3.73
C LEU A 37 -1.94 -2.61 5.11
N ALA A 38 -2.78 -2.48 6.13
CA ALA A 38 -2.54 -2.99 7.47
C ALA A 38 -2.50 -4.54 7.51
N GLY A 39 -3.28 -5.19 6.64
CA GLY A 39 -3.28 -6.64 6.46
C GLY A 39 -2.05 -7.21 5.75
N LEU A 40 -1.19 -6.35 5.19
CA LEU A 40 0.02 -6.80 4.52
C LEU A 40 1.04 -7.41 5.49
N PRO A 41 1.82 -8.42 5.04
CA PRO A 41 2.94 -8.94 5.82
C PRO A 41 3.99 -7.85 6.06
N GLU A 42 4.61 -7.87 7.23
CA GLU A 42 5.69 -6.95 7.55
C GLU A 42 6.97 -7.37 6.80
N ARG A 43 7.15 -6.79 5.62
CA ARG A 43 8.35 -6.96 4.78
C ARG A 43 8.72 -5.65 4.11
N ASP A 44 9.95 -5.59 3.60
CA ASP A 44 10.38 -4.54 2.70
C ASP A 44 9.80 -4.80 1.32
N TYR A 45 8.99 -3.88 0.85
CA TYR A 45 8.47 -3.90 -0.50
C TYR A 45 9.45 -3.15 -1.39
N ILE A 46 9.90 -3.79 -2.46
CA ILE A 46 10.86 -3.20 -3.39
C ILE A 46 10.12 -2.36 -4.44
N HIS A 47 8.85 -2.66 -4.70
CA HIS A 47 8.04 -1.99 -5.70
C HIS A 47 6.58 -1.85 -5.28
N MET A 48 5.94 -0.81 -5.80
CA MET A 48 4.51 -0.57 -5.64
C MET A 48 3.67 -1.73 -6.20
N ASP A 49 4.11 -2.36 -7.29
CA ASP A 49 3.43 -3.50 -7.90
C ASP A 49 3.29 -4.69 -6.95
N GLU A 50 4.28 -4.93 -6.08
CA GLU A 50 4.19 -5.98 -5.06
C GLU A 50 3.06 -5.70 -4.07
N VAL A 51 2.97 -4.45 -3.59
CA VAL A 51 1.92 -4.00 -2.67
C VAL A 51 0.55 -4.18 -3.31
N ILE A 52 0.36 -3.69 -4.53
CA ILE A 52 -0.91 -3.78 -5.26
C ILE A 52 -1.30 -5.24 -5.51
N LYS A 53 -0.34 -6.08 -5.90
CA LYS A 53 -0.57 -7.49 -6.17
C LYS A 53 -0.98 -8.25 -4.91
N GLU A 54 -0.33 -7.98 -3.77
CA GLU A 54 -0.67 -8.61 -2.49
C GLU A 54 -2.08 -8.19 -2.04
N ILE A 55 -2.38 -6.89 -2.07
CA ILE A 55 -3.71 -6.35 -1.73
C ILE A 55 -4.80 -6.98 -2.62
N GLY A 56 -4.55 -7.04 -3.93
CA GLY A 56 -5.47 -7.66 -4.88
C GLY A 56 -5.64 -9.16 -4.68
N SER A 57 -4.64 -9.85 -4.11
CA SER A 57 -4.71 -11.28 -3.78
C SER A 57 -5.45 -11.55 -2.47
N LEU A 58 -5.44 -10.60 -1.53
CA LEU A 58 -6.11 -10.68 -0.21
C LEU A 58 -7.65 -10.53 -0.31
N HIS A 59 -8.17 -9.87 -1.34
CA HIS A 59 -9.61 -9.57 -1.51
C HIS A 59 -10.34 -10.48 -2.53
N LYS A 60 -9.82 -11.68 -2.80
CA LYS A 60 -10.45 -12.64 -3.73
C LYS A 60 -11.58 -13.45 -3.09
#